data_AF-A0A5M4B5B7-F1
#
_entry.id   AF-A0A5M4B5B7-F1
#
_cell.length_a   1.000
_cell.length_b   1.000
_cell.length_c   1.000
_cell.angle_alpha   90.00
_cell.angle_beta   90.00
_cell.angle_gamma   90.00
#
_symmetry.space_group_name_H-M   'P 1'
#
loop_
_entity.id
_entity.type
_entity.pdbx_description
1 polymer ?
#
loop_
_entity_poly.entity_id
_entity_poly.type
_entity_poly.pdbx_seq_one_letter_code
_entity_poly.pdbx_strand_id
1 'polypeptide(L)'
;MKKEIRKIPNTLEECLTLLDKILSNKDKLYLKTLTEDNFLIETHFSLGSGIRNQWLRKENSPLLAYFYEMEISHFDDISSIILISYYRNIIGKPIDLQGQLEYYKAYWEKEKNEKTKK
;
A
#
# COMPACT_ATOMS: atom_id res chain seq x y z
N MET A 1 -10.95 -1.89 24.93
CA MET A 1 -10.78 -2.24 23.50
C MET A 1 -10.69 -0.94 22.69
N LYS A 2 -9.60 -0.74 21.94
CA LYS A 2 -9.20 0.56 21.37
C LYS A 2 -10.09 0.97 20.18
N LYS A 3 -10.70 2.16 20.27
CA LYS A 3 -11.57 2.82 19.27
C LYS A 3 -10.90 3.08 17.90
N GLU A 4 -9.58 2.98 17.81
CA GLU A 4 -8.79 3.46 16.65
C GLU A 4 -8.83 2.54 15.41
N ILE A 5 -9.26 1.28 15.53
CA ILE A 5 -9.28 0.31 14.39
C ILE A 5 -10.43 0.58 13.40
N ARG A 6 -11.33 1.55 13.68
CA ARG A 6 -12.49 1.84 12.83
C ARG A 6 -12.28 2.99 11.82
N LYS A 7 -11.15 3.71 11.85
CA LYS A 7 -10.90 4.81 10.90
C LYS A 7 -10.34 4.23 9.60
N ILE A 8 -11.09 4.41 8.51
CA ILE A 8 -10.57 4.21 7.15
C ILE A 8 -9.75 5.46 6.80
N PRO A 9 -8.47 5.33 6.41
CA PRO A 9 -7.67 6.49 6.00
C PRO A 9 -8.22 7.07 4.70
N ASN A 10 -7.99 8.37 4.48
CA ASN A 10 -8.43 9.07 3.27
C ASN A 10 -7.28 9.29 2.28
N THR A 11 -6.03 9.28 2.76
CA THR A 11 -4.83 9.57 1.95
C THR A 11 -3.71 8.57 2.27
N LEU A 12 -2.65 8.61 1.47
CA LEU A 12 -1.44 7.82 1.71
C LEU A 12 -0.82 8.16 3.08
N GLU A 13 -0.71 9.44 3.43
CA GLU A 13 -0.10 9.89 4.69
C GLU A 13 -0.87 9.38 5.91
N GLU A 14 -2.21 9.35 5.83
CA GLU A 14 -3.02 8.74 6.88
C GLU A 14 -2.77 7.24 7.00
N CYS A 15 -2.57 6.54 5.88
CA CYS A 15 -2.17 5.13 5.89
C CYS A 15 -0.83 4.93 6.61
N LEU A 16 0.18 5.74 6.28
CA LEU A 16 1.51 5.63 6.89
C LEU A 16 1.44 5.85 8.41
N THR A 17 0.65 6.84 8.84
CA THR A 17 0.43 7.15 10.25
C THR A 17 -0.25 6.00 10.99
N LEU A 18 -1.26 5.37 10.37
CA LEU A 18 -1.97 4.24 10.98
C LEU A 18 -1.07 3.00 11.05
N LEU A 19 -0.31 2.68 10.00
CA LEU A 19 0.65 1.58 10.02
C LEU A 19 1.72 1.77 11.10
N ASP A 20 2.23 2.99 11.26
CA ASP A 20 3.24 3.28 12.29
C ASP A 20 2.73 3.10 13.72
N LYS A 21 1.43 3.34 13.94
CA LYS A 21 0.74 3.10 15.21
C LYS A 21 0.43 1.63 15.46
N ILE A 22 0.15 0.86 14.41
CA ILE A 22 -0.18 -0.56 14.50
C ILE A 22 1.08 -1.39 14.82
N LEU A 23 2.21 -1.05 14.20
CA LEU A 23 3.46 -1.79 14.35
C LEU A 23 4.19 -1.41 15.64
N SER A 24 4.64 -2.41 16.39
CA SER A 24 5.45 -2.17 17.58
C SER A 24 6.84 -1.65 17.21
N ASN A 25 7.53 -1.00 18.15
CA ASN A 25 8.92 -0.56 17.91
C ASN A 25 9.85 -1.72 17.56
N LYS A 26 9.61 -2.91 18.12
CA LYS A 26 10.37 -4.13 17.80
C LYS A 26 10.13 -4.57 16.35
N ASP A 27 8.87 -4.59 15.92
CA ASP A 27 8.52 -4.95 14.54
C ASP A 27 9.12 -3.95 13.57
N LYS A 28 9.00 -2.64 13.86
CA LYS A 28 9.62 -1.59 13.03
C LYS A 28 11.14 -1.76 12.94
N LEU A 29 11.82 -2.12 14.02
CA LEU A 29 13.26 -2.37 14.00
C LEU A 29 13.63 -3.57 13.12
N TYR A 30 12.87 -4.67 13.21
CA TYR A 30 13.05 -5.84 12.34
C TYR A 30 12.76 -5.51 10.86
N LEU A 31 11.65 -4.85 10.57
CA LEU A 31 11.26 -4.52 9.20
C LEU A 31 12.31 -3.64 8.51
N LYS A 32 12.98 -2.74 9.24
CA LYS A 32 14.09 -1.93 8.72
C LYS A 32 15.33 -2.74 8.32
N THR A 33 15.50 -3.98 8.77
CA THR A 33 16.62 -4.84 8.37
C THR A 33 16.37 -5.58 7.05
N LEU A 34 15.13 -5.58 6.57
CA LEU A 34 14.75 -6.23 5.30
C LEU A 34 15.16 -5.37 4.10
N THR A 35 15.20 -5.98 2.92
CA THR A 35 15.15 -5.26 1.64
C THR A 35 13.70 -4.87 1.32
N GLU A 36 13.50 -3.96 0.35
CA GLU A 36 12.14 -3.56 -0.08
C GLU A 36 11.33 -4.76 -0.59
N ASP A 37 11.95 -5.63 -1.39
CA ASP A 37 11.31 -6.85 -1.90
C ASP A 37 10.95 -7.83 -0.78
N ASN A 38 11.88 -8.11 0.15
CA ASN A 38 11.61 -9.01 1.27
C ASN A 38 10.53 -8.43 2.19
N PHE A 39 10.56 -7.12 2.45
CA PHE A 39 9.52 -6.43 3.19
C PHE A 39 8.16 -6.62 2.53
N LEU A 40 8.05 -6.41 1.21
CA LEU A 40 6.80 -6.55 0.49
C LEU A 40 6.29 -8.00 0.53
N ILE A 41 7.17 -8.98 0.30
CA ILE A 41 6.84 -10.41 0.35
C ILE A 41 6.34 -10.82 1.74
N GLU A 42 7.07 -10.46 2.80
CA GLU A 42 6.73 -10.82 4.19
C GLU A 42 5.43 -10.14 4.66
N THR A 43 5.14 -8.94 4.16
CA THR A 43 3.99 -8.15 4.61
C THR A 43 2.76 -8.29 3.71
N HIS A 44 2.89 -8.87 2.51
CA HIS A 44 1.81 -8.97 1.51
C HIS A 44 0.53 -9.63 2.06
N PHE A 45 0.69 -10.75 2.77
CA PHE A 45 -0.45 -11.52 3.31
C PHE A 45 -0.85 -11.11 4.73
N SER A 46 -0.01 -10.35 5.43
CA SER A 46 -0.31 -9.83 6.76
C SER A 46 -0.87 -8.40 6.67
N LEU A 47 -0.01 -7.39 6.63
CA LEU A 47 -0.41 -5.98 6.51
C LEU A 47 -1.16 -5.71 5.21
N GLY A 48 -0.70 -6.27 4.08
CA GLY A 48 -1.35 -6.09 2.78
C GLY A 48 -2.80 -6.60 2.77
N SER A 49 -3.02 -7.81 3.28
CA SER A 49 -4.38 -8.34 3.47
C SER A 49 -5.21 -7.49 4.44
N GLY A 50 -4.59 -6.96 5.50
CA GLY A 50 -5.23 -6.03 6.43
C GLY A 50 -5.72 -4.77 5.72
N ILE A 51 -4.86 -4.11 4.96
CA ILE A 51 -5.18 -2.92 4.14
C ILE A 51 -6.35 -3.21 3.20
N ARG A 52 -6.27 -4.30 2.44
CA ARG A 52 -7.32 -4.66 1.46
C ARG A 52 -8.65 -4.92 2.14
N ASN A 53 -8.66 -5.70 3.21
CA ASN A 53 -9.92 -6.13 3.87
C ASN A 53 -10.53 -5.07 4.77
N GLN A 54 -9.71 -4.24 5.42
CA GLN A 54 -10.18 -3.27 6.40
C GLN A 54 -10.38 -1.89 5.82
N TRP A 55 -9.62 -1.50 4.79
CA TRP A 55 -9.67 -0.16 4.20
C TRP A 55 -10.27 -0.17 2.80
N LEU A 56 -9.76 -0.99 1.87
CA LEU A 56 -10.17 -0.91 0.46
C LEU A 56 -11.52 -1.56 0.16
N ARG A 57 -11.79 -2.73 0.76
CA ARG A 57 -13.06 -3.48 0.57
C ARG A 57 -14.25 -2.87 1.30
N LYS A 58 -14.06 -1.77 2.03
CA LYS A 58 -15.16 -1.07 2.69
C LYS A 58 -15.98 -0.31 1.66
N GLU A 59 -17.30 -0.38 1.80
CA GLU A 59 -18.22 0.40 0.98
C GLU A 59 -17.88 1.89 1.10
N ASN A 60 -17.86 2.60 -0.04
CA ASN A 60 -17.51 4.02 -0.12
C ASN A 60 -16.17 4.37 0.56
N SER A 61 -15.16 3.49 0.45
CA SER A 61 -13.83 3.74 1.00
C SER A 61 -13.22 5.03 0.40
N PRO A 62 -12.94 6.06 1.22
CA PRO A 62 -12.31 7.29 0.72
C PRO A 62 -10.88 7.02 0.23
N LEU A 63 -10.18 6.05 0.85
CA LEU A 63 -8.88 5.61 0.37
C LEU A 63 -8.95 5.08 -1.06
N LEU A 64 -9.99 4.29 -1.36
CA LEU A 64 -10.16 3.71 -2.67
C LEU A 64 -10.42 4.80 -3.72
N ALA A 65 -11.28 5.77 -3.39
CA ALA A 65 -11.51 6.93 -4.25
C ALA A 65 -10.23 7.73 -4.52
N TYR A 66 -9.41 7.95 -3.48
CA TYR A 66 -8.11 8.62 -3.60
C TYR A 66 -7.17 7.94 -4.61
N PHE A 67 -7.06 6.60 -4.59
CA PHE A 67 -6.24 5.88 -5.57
C PHE A 67 -6.87 5.81 -6.97
N TYR A 68 -8.20 5.80 -7.06
CA TYR A 68 -8.90 5.86 -8.35
C TYR A 68 -8.67 7.18 -9.07
N GLU A 69 -8.61 8.30 -8.36
CA GLU A 69 -8.25 9.62 -8.93
C GLU A 69 -6.83 9.62 -9.54
N MET A 70 -5.96 8.73 -9.06
CA MET A 70 -4.60 8.52 -9.59
C MET A 70 -4.52 7.39 -10.63
N GLU A 71 -5.66 6.86 -11.08
CA GLU A 71 -5.80 5.78 -12.06
C GLU A 71 -5.23 4.42 -11.61
N ILE A 72 -5.15 4.16 -10.30
CA ILE A 72 -4.80 2.84 -9.76
C ILE A 72 -6.03 2.20 -9.14
N SER A 73 -6.47 1.07 -9.71
CA SER A 73 -7.72 0.42 -9.31
C SER A 73 -7.57 -0.97 -8.68
N HIS A 74 -6.45 -1.65 -8.90
CA HIS A 74 -6.22 -2.99 -8.37
C HIS A 74 -5.85 -2.95 -6.89
N PHE A 75 -6.58 -3.70 -6.06
CA PHE A 75 -6.41 -3.65 -4.61
C PHE A 75 -5.03 -4.16 -4.16
N ASP A 76 -4.45 -5.12 -4.87
CA ASP A 76 -3.10 -5.64 -4.58
C ASP A 76 -2.04 -4.56 -4.86
N ASP A 77 -2.17 -3.82 -5.95
CA ASP A 77 -1.28 -2.71 -6.28
C ASP A 77 -1.40 -1.58 -5.28
N ILE A 78 -2.63 -1.15 -4.93
CA ILE A 78 -2.86 -0.12 -3.93
C ILE A 78 -2.21 -0.52 -2.59
N SER A 79 -2.42 -1.77 -2.16
CA SER A 79 -1.81 -2.25 -0.92
C SER A 79 -0.28 -2.29 -1.00
N SER A 80 0.28 -2.66 -2.15
CA SER A 80 1.73 -2.69 -2.38
C SER A 80 2.33 -1.28 -2.37
N ILE A 81 1.68 -0.30 -3.01
CA ILE A 81 2.09 1.11 -2.98
C ILE A 81 2.12 1.64 -1.55
N ILE A 82 1.08 1.37 -0.76
CA ILE A 82 1.01 1.80 0.64
C ILE A 82 2.15 1.16 1.46
N LEU A 83 2.39 -0.14 1.27
CA LEU A 83 3.42 -0.88 1.97
C LEU A 83 4.84 -0.39 1.63
N ILE A 84 5.17 -0.26 0.34
CA ILE A 84 6.45 0.27 -0.12
C ILE A 84 6.66 1.70 0.40
N SER A 85 5.63 2.54 0.30
CA SER A 85 5.69 3.92 0.80
C SER A 85 5.94 3.97 2.32
N TYR A 86 5.31 3.08 3.08
CA TYR A 86 5.55 2.96 4.52
C TYR A 86 6.98 2.50 4.82
N TYR A 87 7.46 1.48 4.12
CA TYR A 87 8.80 0.97 4.28
C TYR A 87 9.85 2.05 3.98
N ARG A 88 9.73 2.75 2.85
CA ARG A 88 10.60 3.88 2.47
C ARG A 88 10.60 4.98 3.54
N ASN A 89 9.42 5.34 4.06
CA ASN A 89 9.28 6.31 5.14
C ASN A 89 10.04 5.90 6.41
N ILE A 90 9.94 4.64 6.86
CA ILE A 90 10.61 4.21 8.11
C ILE A 90 12.13 4.06 7.97
N ILE A 91 12.66 3.88 6.77
CA ILE A 91 14.12 3.86 6.49
C ILE A 91 14.67 5.21 6.03
N GLY A 92 13.84 6.24 5.93
CA GLY A 92 14.25 7.59 5.52
C GLY A 92 14.57 7.73 4.02
N LYS A 93 14.00 6.86 3.17
CA LYS A 93 14.09 7.01 1.71
C LYS A 93 12.91 7.83 1.18
N PRO A 94 13.09 8.58 0.06
CA PRO A 94 11.97 9.22 -0.63
C PRO A 94 10.91 8.18 -0.99
N ILE A 95 9.63 8.50 -0.76
CA ILE A 95 8.53 7.61 -1.11
C ILE A 95 8.48 7.37 -2.62
N ASP A 96 8.73 8.42 -3.43
CA ASP A 96 8.60 8.38 -4.89
C ASP A 96 7.24 7.77 -5.31
N LEU A 97 6.16 8.44 -4.89
CA LEU A 97 4.79 7.99 -5.18
C LEU A 97 4.56 7.97 -6.70
N GLN A 98 5.00 9.00 -7.41
CA GLN A 98 4.82 9.10 -8.86
C GLN A 98 5.46 7.90 -9.59
N GLY A 99 6.72 7.55 -9.26
CA GLY A 99 7.37 6.39 -9.86
C GLY A 99 6.66 5.07 -9.54
N GLN A 100 6.12 4.92 -8.32
CA GLN A 100 5.30 3.75 -7.97
C GLN A 100 4.00 3.68 -8.81
N LEU A 101 3.31 4.80 -9.02
CA LEU A 101 2.09 4.86 -9.82
C LEU A 101 2.39 4.51 -11.29
N GLU A 102 3.44 5.12 -11.86
CA GLU A 102 3.86 4.89 -13.25
C GLU A 102 4.21 3.43 -13.51
N TYR A 103 4.89 2.76 -12.56
CA TYR A 103 5.19 1.34 -12.64
C TYR A 103 3.93 0.48 -12.85
N TYR A 104 2.90 0.68 -12.02
CA TYR A 104 1.67 -0.11 -12.12
C TYR A 104 0.85 0.25 -13.36
N LYS A 105 0.81 1.52 -13.76
CA LYS A 105 0.15 1.91 -15.03
C LYS A 105 0.80 1.22 -16.22
N ALA A 106 2.13 1.27 -16.31
CA ALA A 106 2.88 0.62 -17.39
C ALA A 106 2.70 -0.91 -17.39
N TYR A 107 2.67 -1.54 -16.21
CA TYR A 107 2.40 -2.98 -16.07
C TYR A 107 1.04 -3.35 -16.68
N TRP A 108 -0.03 -2.65 -16.32
CA TRP A 108 -1.38 -2.95 -16.82
C TRP A 108 -1.60 -2.57 -18.28
N GLU A 109 -0.94 -1.52 -18.78
CA GLU A 109 -0.95 -1.20 -20.21
C GLU A 109 -0.32 -2.33 -21.03
N LYS A 110 0.84 -2.83 -20.59
CA LYS A 110 1.50 -3.98 -21.23
C LYS A 110 0.61 -5.23 -21.21
N GLU A 111 0.05 -5.58 -20.06
CA GLU A 111 -0.86 -6.72 -19.89
C GLU A 111 -2.09 -6.64 -20.83
N LYS A 112 -2.69 -5.45 -20.99
CA LYS A 112 -3.82 -5.23 -21.91
C LYS A 112 -3.41 -5.43 -23.37
N ASN A 113 -2.25 -4.90 -23.76
CA ASN A 113 -1.71 -5.01 -25.11
C ASN A 113 -1.31 -6.44 -25.48
N GLU A 114 -0.90 -7.27 -24.51
CA GLU A 114 -0.59 -8.67 -24.74
C GLU A 114 -1.86 -9.54 -24.86
N LYS A 115 -2.92 -9.21 -24.12
CA LYS A 115 -4.21 -9.92 -24.20
C LYS A 115 -4.96 -9.63 -25.50
N THR A 116 -4.83 -8.42 -26.05
CA THR A 116 -5.46 -8.03 -27.32
C THR A 116 -4.77 -8.59 -28.57
N LYS A 117 -3.54 -9.12 -28.42
CA LYS A 117 -2.78 -9.78 -29.50
C LYS A 117 -3.04 -11.30 -29.59
N LYS A 118 -3.78 -11.88 -28.65
CA LYS A 118 -4.20 -13.28 -28.66
C LYS A 118 -5.63 -13.41 -29.13
#